data_AF-A0A8B8BK64-F1
#
_entry.id   AF-A0A8B8BK64-F1
#
_cell.length_a   1.000
_cell.length_b   1.000
_cell.length_c   1.000
_cell.angle_alpha   90.00
_cell.angle_beta   90.00
_cell.angle_gamma   90.00
#
_symmetry.space_group_name_H-M   'P 1'
#
loop_
_entity.id
_entity.type
_entity.pdbx_description
1 polymer ?
#
loop_
_entity_poly.entity_id
_entity_poly.type
_entity_poly.pdbx_seq_one_letter_code
_entity_poly.pdbx_strand_id
1 'polypeptide(L)'
;MASGEERNIILLGKLGMGKSQSGNGILGLEGHFKTKKGWSSSTKVCEYGYAKRNGCTYRVFDTPGINSFEEMKEIDVDAEIIRCLFCTSPGFHTIVLVVSADERVTKDDVKMVEKLDDFLGHKGFGYMILAVTKMEDDGYEMLDDMIKKNKAINDLDTKCQSRRVILGNKADGTPEKCIQRFDEELEKLVQKNRMIGEEYFRHKYYEKASKILEKDKEDYMKKHPDVTSEAALEKVRELAALGQSPRDEELRALFNPSYCRCAIS
;
A
#
# COMPACT_ATOMS: atom_id res chain seq x y z
N MET A 1 -6.31 19.76 20.94
CA MET A 1 -5.48 19.86 19.71
C MET A 1 -6.19 19.02 18.68
N ALA A 2 -6.57 19.56 17.52
CA ALA A 2 -7.21 18.76 16.48
C ALA A 2 -6.20 17.69 16.04
N SER A 3 -6.50 16.42 16.28
CA SER A 3 -5.79 15.34 15.58
C SER A 3 -6.00 15.60 14.09
N GLY A 4 -4.93 15.88 13.34
CA GLY A 4 -5.04 16.06 11.89
C GLY A 4 -5.67 14.81 11.27
N GLU A 5 -6.41 14.98 10.18
CA GLU A 5 -6.88 13.83 9.42
C GLU A 5 -5.68 13.05 8.84
N GLU A 6 -5.80 11.73 8.76
CA GLU A 6 -4.72 10.86 8.27
C GLU A 6 -5.20 9.98 7.11
N ARG A 7 -4.32 9.67 6.16
CA ARG A 7 -4.57 8.71 5.08
C ARG A 7 -3.41 7.73 5.02
N ASN A 8 -3.64 6.53 5.53
CA ASN A 8 -2.71 5.40 5.44
C ASN A 8 -3.05 4.59 4.18
N ILE A 9 -2.14 4.59 3.22
CA ILE A 9 -2.33 4.11 1.85
C ILE A 9 -1.27 3.03 1.57
N ILE A 10 -1.70 1.88 1.10
CA ILE A 10 -0.81 0.78 0.72
C ILE A 10 -0.88 0.58 -0.79
N LEU A 11 0.27 0.55 -1.46
CA LEU A 11 0.34 0.30 -2.89
C LEU A 11 0.66 -1.17 -3.13
N LEU A 12 -0.23 -1.89 -3.83
CA LEU A 12 -0.05 -3.28 -4.23
C LEU A 12 -0.06 -3.42 -5.75
N GLY A 13 0.56 -4.46 -6.27
CA GLY A 13 0.66 -4.69 -7.71
C GLY A 13 1.98 -5.33 -8.11
N LYS A 14 2.02 -5.86 -9.33
CA LYS A 14 3.23 -6.49 -9.88
C LYS A 14 4.40 -5.53 -10.00
N LEU A 15 5.58 -6.11 -10.16
CA LEU A 15 6.77 -5.33 -10.51
C LEU A 15 6.54 -4.60 -11.85
N GLY A 16 7.01 -3.36 -11.95
CA GLY A 16 6.91 -2.57 -13.18
C GLY A 16 5.54 -1.92 -13.46
N MET A 17 4.54 -2.11 -12.59
CA MET A 17 3.21 -1.48 -12.78
C MET A 17 3.15 0.00 -12.40
N GLY A 18 4.24 0.59 -11.90
CA GLY A 18 4.29 2.02 -11.55
C GLY A 18 3.84 2.37 -10.13
N LYS A 19 3.93 1.43 -9.17
CA LYS A 19 3.61 1.67 -7.76
C LYS A 19 4.42 2.82 -7.15
N SER A 20 5.75 2.73 -7.18
CA SER A 20 6.65 3.75 -6.63
C SER A 20 6.40 5.14 -7.24
N GLN A 21 6.17 5.21 -8.56
CA GLN A 21 5.83 6.46 -9.24
C GLN A 21 4.48 7.03 -8.76
N SER A 22 3.47 6.16 -8.65
CA SER A 22 2.16 6.53 -8.11
C SER A 22 2.27 7.04 -6.67
N GLY A 23 3.08 6.38 -5.85
CA GLY A 23 3.35 6.79 -4.47
C GLY A 23 4.00 8.17 -4.39
N ASN A 24 4.96 8.47 -5.25
CA ASN A 24 5.57 9.80 -5.34
C ASN A 24 4.54 10.87 -5.69
N GLY A 25 3.65 10.58 -6.66
CA GLY A 25 2.55 11.48 -7.03
C GLY A 25 1.54 11.71 -5.90
N ILE A 26 1.13 10.64 -5.20
CA ILE A 26 0.22 10.71 -4.05
C ILE A 26 0.84 11.51 -2.90
N LEU A 27 2.14 11.33 -2.63
CA LEU A 27 2.84 12.12 -1.61
C LEU A 27 3.12 13.56 -2.06
N GLY A 28 3.14 13.83 -3.38
CA GLY A 28 3.63 15.10 -3.92
C GLY A 28 5.14 15.28 -3.68
N LEU A 29 5.87 14.17 -3.56
CA LEU A 29 7.30 14.12 -3.30
C LEU A 29 7.97 13.37 -4.45
N GLU A 30 8.43 14.10 -5.46
CA GLU A 30 9.12 13.50 -6.60
C GLU A 30 10.43 12.83 -6.17
N GLY A 31 10.64 11.60 -6.65
CA GLY A 31 11.87 10.85 -6.41
C GLY A 31 12.02 10.26 -5.01
N HIS A 32 11.00 10.35 -4.14
CA HIS A 32 11.04 9.77 -2.78
C HIS A 32 11.21 8.24 -2.83
N PHE A 33 10.28 7.56 -3.48
CA PHE A 33 10.41 6.15 -3.85
C PHE A 33 11.23 6.04 -5.14
N LYS A 34 12.25 5.17 -5.13
CA LYS A 34 13.20 5.05 -6.25
C LYS A 34 12.57 4.31 -7.43
N THR A 35 12.32 5.03 -8.52
CA THR A 35 11.86 4.48 -9.80
C THR A 35 13.06 4.07 -10.68
N LYS A 36 13.78 3.00 -10.31
CA LYS A 36 14.89 2.52 -11.15
C LYS A 36 14.34 1.89 -12.45
N LYS A 37 14.92 2.25 -13.60
CA LYS A 37 14.71 1.56 -14.89
C LYS A 37 15.75 0.46 -15.02
N GLY A 38 15.34 -0.80 -15.22
CA GLY A 38 16.25 -1.92 -15.50
C GLY A 38 15.64 -3.30 -15.21
N TRP A 39 16.15 -4.36 -15.85
CA TRP A 39 15.64 -5.73 -15.70
C TRP A 39 15.88 -6.34 -14.31
N SER A 40 16.71 -5.72 -13.47
CA SER A 40 17.07 -6.19 -12.13
C SER A 40 16.57 -5.28 -11.01
N SER A 41 15.73 -4.28 -11.29
CA SER A 41 15.22 -3.35 -10.28
C SER A 41 13.97 -3.89 -9.59
N SER A 42 14.15 -4.76 -8.61
CA SER A 42 13.08 -5.14 -7.69
C SER A 42 13.24 -4.43 -6.35
N THR A 43 12.20 -3.73 -5.90
CA THR A 43 12.06 -3.31 -4.50
C THR A 43 11.89 -4.59 -3.68
N LYS A 44 12.83 -4.90 -2.79
CA LYS A 44 12.86 -6.16 -2.02
C LYS A 44 12.19 -6.07 -0.65
N VAL A 45 11.98 -4.87 -0.14
CA VAL A 45 11.32 -4.56 1.13
C VAL A 45 10.31 -3.45 0.90
N CYS A 46 9.39 -3.23 1.85
CA CYS A 46 8.47 -2.11 1.74
C CYS A 46 9.20 -0.78 1.98
N GLU A 47 8.90 0.23 1.17
CA GLU A 47 9.36 1.59 1.38
C GLU A 47 8.23 2.43 1.98
N TYR A 48 8.63 3.43 2.78
CA TYR A 48 7.71 4.30 3.50
C TYR A 48 7.95 5.75 3.13
N GLY A 49 6.86 6.51 2.96
CA GLY A 49 6.91 7.96 2.82
C GLY A 49 5.68 8.61 3.42
N TYR A 50 5.85 9.82 3.93
CA TYR A 50 4.73 10.61 4.42
C TYR A 50 4.88 12.08 4.05
N ALA A 51 3.75 12.74 3.83
CA ALA A 51 3.68 14.15 3.49
C ALA A 51 2.38 14.76 4.02
N LYS A 52 2.42 16.04 4.41
CA LYS A 52 1.22 16.78 4.78
C LYS A 52 0.72 17.56 3.57
N ARG A 53 -0.51 17.28 3.14
CA ARG A 53 -1.17 17.91 2.00
C ARG A 53 -2.64 18.14 2.33
N ASN A 54 -3.21 19.27 1.88
CA ASN A 54 -4.64 19.57 2.09
C ASN A 54 -5.09 19.48 3.56
N GLY A 55 -4.20 19.80 4.52
CA GLY A 55 -4.49 19.69 5.95
C GLY A 55 -4.47 18.27 6.52
N CYS A 56 -4.18 17.26 5.69
CA CYS A 56 -4.15 15.84 6.03
C CYS A 56 -2.73 15.26 5.92
N THR A 57 -2.40 14.29 6.79
CA THR A 57 -1.14 13.54 6.71
C THR A 57 -1.35 12.29 5.87
N TYR A 58 -0.71 12.24 4.71
CA TYR A 58 -0.67 11.08 3.83
C TYR A 58 0.53 10.22 4.19
N ARG A 59 0.30 8.92 4.37
CA ARG A 59 1.32 7.90 4.61
C ARG A 59 1.18 6.84 3.54
N VAL A 60 2.21 6.69 2.72
CA VAL A 60 2.23 5.75 1.61
C VAL A 60 3.24 4.65 1.89
N PHE A 61 2.78 3.42 1.77
CA PHE A 61 3.58 2.21 1.90
C PHE A 61 3.71 1.59 0.51
N ASP A 62 4.87 1.76 -0.12
CA ASP A 62 5.18 1.13 -1.41
C ASP A 62 5.69 -0.28 -1.15
N THR A 63 4.96 -1.28 -1.64
CA THR A 63 5.30 -2.70 -1.40
C THR A 63 6.20 -3.25 -2.50
N PRO A 64 7.00 -4.29 -2.21
CA PRO A 64 7.68 -5.08 -3.22
C PRO A 64 6.76 -5.47 -4.37
N GLY A 65 7.30 -5.47 -5.59
CA GLY A 65 6.60 -6.08 -6.73
C GLY A 65 6.39 -7.56 -6.46
N ILE A 66 5.15 -8.03 -6.66
CA ILE A 66 4.90 -9.46 -6.70
C ILE A 66 5.47 -9.97 -8.03
N ASN A 67 6.63 -10.64 -7.98
CA ASN A 67 7.22 -11.30 -9.13
C ASN A 67 6.40 -12.56 -9.48
N SER A 68 6.54 -13.02 -10.72
CA SER A 68 5.97 -14.31 -11.16
C SER A 68 6.27 -15.41 -10.15
N PHE A 69 5.30 -16.28 -9.89
CA PHE A 69 5.33 -17.31 -8.84
C PHE A 69 6.55 -18.25 -8.88
N GLU A 70 7.31 -18.25 -9.98
CA GLU A 70 8.55 -19.00 -10.15
C GLU A 70 9.73 -18.46 -9.32
N GLU A 71 9.74 -17.17 -8.97
CA GLU A 71 10.77 -16.52 -8.15
C GLU A 71 10.39 -16.42 -6.65
N MET A 72 9.17 -16.83 -6.27
CA MET A 72 8.68 -16.87 -4.88
C MET A 72 9.38 -17.92 -3.98
N LYS A 73 10.51 -18.47 -4.42
CA LYS A 73 11.29 -19.45 -3.64
C LYS A 73 12.29 -18.82 -2.68
N GLU A 74 12.65 -17.54 -2.85
CA GLU A 74 13.71 -16.90 -2.04
C GLU A 74 13.20 -15.81 -1.07
N ILE A 75 12.07 -15.16 -1.36
CA ILE A 75 11.47 -14.13 -0.48
C ILE A 75 10.01 -14.49 -0.31
N ASP A 76 9.56 -14.63 0.95
CA ASP A 76 8.15 -14.79 1.27
C ASP A 76 7.43 -13.45 1.09
N VAL A 77 7.10 -13.13 -0.17
CA VAL A 77 6.44 -11.89 -0.58
C VAL A 77 5.10 -11.70 0.17
N ASP A 78 4.43 -12.80 0.53
CA ASP A 78 3.22 -12.75 1.34
C ASP A 78 3.54 -12.26 2.75
N ALA A 79 4.62 -12.76 3.37
CA ALA A 79 5.09 -12.27 4.67
C ALA A 79 5.45 -10.78 4.63
N GLU A 80 6.11 -10.31 3.57
CA GLU A 80 6.47 -8.89 3.41
C GLU A 80 5.23 -7.99 3.27
N ILE A 81 4.25 -8.39 2.44
CA ILE A 81 2.99 -7.65 2.27
C ILE A 81 2.23 -7.60 3.60
N ILE A 82 2.17 -8.72 4.32
CA ILE A 82 1.43 -8.81 5.59
C ILE A 82 2.12 -8.02 6.69
N ARG A 83 3.45 -8.09 6.77
CA ARG A 83 4.25 -7.25 7.66
C ARG A 83 4.02 -5.78 7.37
N CYS A 84 3.97 -5.39 6.10
CA CYS A 84 3.66 -4.01 5.68
C CYS A 84 2.26 -3.55 6.10
N LEU A 85 1.26 -4.42 5.95
CA LEU A 85 -0.09 -4.16 6.44
C LEU A 85 -0.06 -3.81 7.92
N PHE A 86 0.71 -4.52 8.75
CA PHE A 86 0.82 -4.19 10.18
C PHE A 86 1.61 -2.92 10.48
N CYS A 87 2.50 -2.47 9.59
CA CYS A 87 3.19 -1.18 9.72
C CYS A 87 2.21 0.00 9.62
N THR A 88 1.03 -0.19 9.05
CA THR A 88 -0.01 0.84 8.97
C THR A 88 -0.86 0.94 10.23
N SER A 89 -0.45 0.32 11.34
CA SER A 89 -1.18 0.38 12.61
C SER A 89 -1.64 1.81 12.98
N PRO A 90 -2.91 1.99 13.41
CA PRO A 90 -3.89 0.97 13.83
C PRO A 90 -4.70 0.31 12.69
N GLY A 91 -4.44 0.66 11.43
CA GLY A 91 -5.13 0.17 10.24
C GLY A 91 -4.91 1.06 9.02
N PHE A 92 -5.33 0.62 7.85
CA PHE A 92 -5.20 1.40 6.61
C PHE A 92 -6.54 1.97 6.14
N HIS A 93 -6.48 3.13 5.50
CA HIS A 93 -7.64 3.79 4.91
C HIS A 93 -7.92 3.24 3.51
N THR A 94 -6.86 2.94 2.74
CA THR A 94 -7.03 2.30 1.44
C THR A 94 -5.86 1.40 1.05
N ILE A 95 -6.18 0.40 0.25
CA ILE A 95 -5.23 -0.32 -0.59
C ILE A 95 -5.46 0.14 -2.04
N VAL A 96 -4.40 0.61 -2.68
CA VAL A 96 -4.39 0.97 -4.10
C VAL A 96 -3.78 -0.20 -4.86
N LEU A 97 -4.61 -0.92 -5.62
CA LEU A 97 -4.13 -1.98 -6.50
C LEU A 97 -3.74 -1.37 -7.84
N VAL A 98 -2.45 -1.34 -8.14
CA VAL A 98 -1.86 -0.70 -9.31
C VAL A 98 -1.69 -1.72 -10.44
N VAL A 99 -2.35 -1.44 -11.56
CA VAL A 99 -2.24 -2.19 -12.83
C VAL A 99 -1.81 -1.25 -13.96
N SER A 100 -1.18 -1.79 -15.00
CA SER A 100 -0.73 -1.04 -16.18
C SER A 100 -1.65 -1.32 -17.36
N ALA A 101 -2.06 -0.27 -18.09
CA ALA A 101 -2.89 -0.41 -19.30
C ALA A 101 -2.18 -1.19 -20.43
N ASP A 102 -0.85 -1.12 -20.50
CA ASP A 102 -0.05 -1.84 -21.50
C ASP A 102 0.12 -3.33 -21.20
N GLU A 103 -0.27 -3.78 -20.02
CA GLU A 103 0.06 -5.12 -19.53
C GLU A 103 -1.17 -6.01 -19.53
N ARG A 104 -0.96 -7.27 -19.93
CA ARG A 104 -2.04 -8.25 -19.90
C ARG A 104 -2.24 -8.73 -18.47
N VAL A 105 -3.51 -8.86 -18.11
CA VAL A 105 -3.91 -9.57 -16.90
C VAL A 105 -3.47 -11.01 -17.02
N THR A 106 -2.59 -11.45 -16.12
CA THR A 106 -2.10 -12.82 -16.08
C THR A 106 -2.74 -13.60 -14.94
N LYS A 107 -2.54 -14.92 -14.93
CA LYS A 107 -2.96 -15.78 -13.81
C LYS A 107 -2.39 -15.32 -12.47
N ASP A 108 -1.26 -14.63 -12.49
CA ASP A 108 -0.59 -14.16 -11.28
C ASP A 108 -1.32 -12.96 -10.66
N ASP A 109 -1.96 -12.11 -11.48
CA ASP A 109 -2.81 -11.04 -10.99
C ASP A 109 -4.04 -11.59 -10.27
N VAL A 110 -4.67 -12.63 -10.87
CA VAL A 110 -5.84 -13.29 -10.29
C VAL A 110 -5.50 -13.91 -8.94
N LYS A 111 -4.38 -14.64 -8.85
CA LYS A 111 -3.93 -15.23 -7.58
C LYS A 111 -3.61 -14.19 -6.51
N MET A 112 -3.04 -13.02 -6.88
CA MET A 112 -2.83 -11.93 -5.92
C MET A 112 -4.17 -11.47 -5.32
N VAL A 113 -5.19 -11.28 -6.16
CA VAL A 113 -6.53 -10.88 -5.72
C VAL A 113 -7.15 -11.94 -4.82
N GLU A 114 -7.01 -13.23 -5.14
CA GLU A 114 -7.48 -14.34 -4.29
C GLU A 114 -6.80 -14.32 -2.92
N LYS A 115 -5.47 -14.15 -2.85
CA LYS A 115 -4.75 -14.04 -1.58
C LYS A 115 -5.19 -12.82 -0.76
N LEU A 116 -5.46 -11.69 -1.41
CA LEU A 116 -5.99 -10.51 -0.73
C LEU A 116 -7.39 -10.76 -0.17
N ASP A 117 -8.23 -11.51 -0.89
CA ASP A 117 -9.55 -11.94 -0.42
C ASP A 117 -9.40 -12.84 0.82
N ASP A 118 -8.49 -13.82 0.78
CA ASP A 118 -8.23 -14.72 1.90
C ASP A 118 -7.70 -13.97 3.14
N PHE A 119 -6.83 -12.97 2.94
CA PHE A 119 -6.22 -12.22 4.03
C PHE A 119 -7.15 -11.16 4.62
N LEU A 120 -7.78 -10.34 3.78
CA LEU A 120 -8.62 -9.21 4.22
C LEU A 120 -10.06 -9.63 4.49
N GLY A 121 -10.46 -10.79 3.96
CA GLY A 121 -11.86 -11.17 3.79
C GLY A 121 -12.56 -10.29 2.74
N HIS A 122 -13.75 -10.71 2.32
CA HIS A 122 -14.56 -9.97 1.35
C HIS A 122 -14.80 -8.48 1.71
N LYS A 123 -14.82 -8.14 3.00
CA LYS A 123 -14.96 -6.75 3.46
C LYS A 123 -13.76 -5.87 3.06
N GLY A 124 -12.58 -6.45 2.90
CA GLY A 124 -11.35 -5.75 2.52
C GLY A 124 -11.46 -4.99 1.21
N PHE A 125 -12.19 -5.53 0.23
CA PHE A 125 -12.40 -4.86 -1.05
C PHE A 125 -13.14 -3.53 -0.91
N GLY A 126 -13.92 -3.33 0.16
CA GLY A 126 -14.53 -2.05 0.53
C GLY A 126 -13.54 -0.90 0.78
N TYR A 127 -12.26 -1.23 0.96
CA TYR A 127 -11.15 -0.29 1.19
C TYR A 127 -10.20 -0.21 -0.02
N MET A 128 -10.54 -0.86 -1.13
CA MET A 128 -9.66 -0.92 -2.31
C MET A 128 -10.06 0.10 -3.38
N ILE A 129 -9.05 0.70 -4.02
CA ILE A 129 -9.16 1.50 -5.24
C ILE A 129 -8.32 0.80 -6.33
N LEU A 130 -8.89 0.62 -7.51
CA LEU A 130 -8.15 0.15 -8.68
C LEU A 130 -7.47 1.34 -9.37
N ALA A 131 -6.13 1.36 -9.41
CA ALA A 131 -5.36 2.38 -10.09
C ALA A 131 -4.77 1.86 -11.40
N VAL A 132 -4.97 2.60 -12.48
CA VAL A 132 -4.47 2.27 -13.81
C VAL A 132 -3.36 3.25 -14.20
N THR A 133 -2.19 2.72 -14.52
CA THR A 133 -1.04 3.47 -15.03
C THR A 133 -0.89 3.26 -16.54
N LYS A 134 -0.03 4.06 -17.19
CA LYS A 134 0.21 4.02 -18.65
C LYS A 134 -1.05 4.28 -19.48
N MET A 135 -1.91 5.14 -18.96
CA MET A 135 -3.13 5.60 -19.61
C MET A 135 -3.23 7.11 -19.48
N GLU A 136 -3.75 7.77 -20.51
CA GLU A 136 -4.01 9.21 -20.49
C GLU A 136 -5.07 9.57 -19.44
N ASP A 137 -4.98 10.76 -18.86
CA ASP A 137 -5.78 11.16 -17.69
C ASP A 137 -7.28 11.35 -17.97
N ASP A 138 -7.69 11.33 -19.23
CA ASP A 138 -9.07 11.35 -19.71
C ASP A 138 -9.53 10.00 -20.30
N GLY A 139 -8.69 8.95 -20.24
CA GLY A 139 -8.91 7.64 -20.86
C GLY A 139 -9.99 6.75 -20.23
N TYR A 140 -10.93 7.30 -19.45
CA TYR A 140 -11.93 6.52 -18.70
C TYR A 140 -12.90 5.73 -19.61
N GLU A 141 -13.26 6.25 -20.78
CA GLU A 141 -14.09 5.52 -21.75
C GLU A 141 -13.35 4.26 -22.27
N MET A 142 -12.06 4.41 -22.60
CA MET A 142 -11.22 3.29 -22.99
C MET A 142 -11.05 2.28 -21.84
N LEU A 143 -10.90 2.78 -20.61
CA LEU A 143 -10.83 1.94 -19.42
C LEU A 143 -12.08 1.08 -19.24
N ASP A 144 -13.28 1.67 -19.39
CA ASP A 144 -14.54 0.94 -19.31
C ASP A 144 -14.60 -0.22 -20.32
N ASP A 145 -14.19 0.03 -21.54
CA ASP A 145 -14.15 -0.97 -22.60
C ASP A 145 -13.12 -2.08 -22.33
N MET A 146 -11.95 -1.73 -21.80
CA MET A 146 -10.92 -2.69 -21.41
C MET A 146 -11.41 -3.60 -20.28
N ILE A 147 -12.07 -3.02 -19.26
CA ILE A 147 -12.62 -3.77 -18.13
C ILE A 147 -13.71 -4.73 -18.60
N LYS A 148 -14.66 -4.29 -19.43
CA LYS A 148 -15.75 -5.14 -19.96
C LYS A 148 -15.24 -6.34 -20.75
N LYS A 149 -14.10 -6.19 -21.44
CA LYS A 149 -13.49 -7.25 -22.27
C LYS A 149 -12.70 -8.27 -21.45
N ASN A 150 -12.39 -7.99 -20.19
CA ASN A 150 -11.61 -8.88 -19.33
C ASN A 150 -12.40 -9.27 -18.08
N LYS A 151 -12.92 -10.50 -18.06
CA LYS A 151 -13.73 -11.01 -16.94
C LYS A 151 -13.04 -10.87 -15.58
N ALA A 152 -11.75 -11.21 -15.47
CA ALA A 152 -11.05 -11.16 -14.19
C ALA A 152 -10.94 -9.75 -13.63
N ILE A 153 -10.67 -8.75 -14.48
CA ILE A 153 -10.65 -7.35 -14.07
C ILE A 153 -12.05 -6.81 -13.83
N ASN A 154 -13.06 -7.25 -14.59
CA ASN A 154 -14.45 -6.88 -14.33
C ASN A 154 -14.94 -7.38 -12.96
N ASP A 155 -14.59 -8.61 -12.60
CA ASP A 155 -14.92 -9.20 -11.30
C ASP A 155 -14.21 -8.44 -10.16
N LEU A 156 -12.91 -8.14 -10.33
CA LEU A 156 -12.15 -7.33 -9.39
C LEU A 156 -12.71 -5.91 -9.24
N ASP A 157 -13.06 -5.28 -10.35
CA ASP A 157 -13.65 -3.95 -10.36
C ASP A 157 -14.99 -3.91 -9.62
N THR A 158 -15.82 -4.92 -9.85
CA THR A 158 -17.09 -5.10 -9.16
C THR A 158 -16.87 -5.25 -7.65
N LYS A 159 -15.88 -6.05 -7.22
CA LYS A 159 -15.49 -6.16 -5.80
C LYS A 159 -15.03 -4.81 -5.23
N CYS A 160 -14.27 -4.02 -6.02
CA CYS A 160 -13.88 -2.66 -5.69
C CYS A 160 -15.02 -1.64 -5.84
N GLN A 161 -16.25 -2.08 -6.12
CA GLN A 161 -17.45 -1.24 -6.32
C GLN A 161 -17.21 -0.11 -7.32
N SER A 162 -16.45 -0.40 -8.38
CA SER A 162 -16.08 0.52 -9.44
C SER A 162 -15.33 1.78 -9.00
N ARG A 163 -14.63 1.72 -7.85
CA ARG A 163 -13.67 2.75 -7.45
C ARG A 163 -12.40 2.63 -8.27
N ARG A 164 -12.20 3.59 -9.18
CA ARG A 164 -11.12 3.55 -10.17
C ARG A 164 -10.47 4.91 -10.32
N VAL A 165 -9.16 4.90 -10.52
CA VAL A 165 -8.38 6.11 -10.82
C VAL A 165 -7.38 5.82 -11.94
N ILE A 166 -7.12 6.82 -12.76
CA ILE A 166 -5.98 6.80 -13.69
C ILE A 166 -4.84 7.61 -13.06
N LEU A 167 -3.67 6.99 -12.89
CA LEU A 167 -2.47 7.63 -12.34
C LEU A 167 -1.42 7.96 -13.41
N GLY A 168 -1.87 8.05 -14.66
CA GLY A 168 -1.15 8.69 -15.78
C GLY A 168 -0.14 7.81 -16.51
N ASN A 169 0.37 8.35 -17.62
CA ASN A 169 1.24 7.69 -18.60
C ASN A 169 2.66 8.29 -18.71
N LYS A 170 3.02 9.25 -17.84
CA LYS A 170 4.19 10.08 -18.12
C LYS A 170 5.46 9.58 -17.45
N ALA A 171 6.55 9.59 -18.21
CA ALA A 171 7.89 9.38 -17.70
C ALA A 171 8.29 10.45 -16.65
N ASP A 172 7.64 11.61 -16.68
CA ASP A 172 7.97 12.80 -15.91
C ASP A 172 7.10 12.99 -14.65
N GLY A 173 6.31 11.99 -14.26
CA GLY A 173 5.50 12.01 -13.03
C GLY A 173 4.00 11.86 -13.26
N THR A 174 3.23 11.79 -12.16
CA THR A 174 1.77 11.67 -12.22
C THR A 174 1.13 13.05 -12.40
N PRO A 175 0.27 13.27 -13.41
CA PRO A 175 -0.39 14.55 -13.63
C PRO A 175 -1.20 15.03 -12.42
N GLU A 176 -1.23 16.34 -12.17
CA GLU A 176 -1.97 16.91 -11.04
C GLU A 176 -3.46 16.53 -11.05
N LYS A 177 -4.10 16.52 -12.23
CA LYS A 177 -5.49 16.09 -12.40
C LYS A 177 -5.74 14.64 -11.99
N CYS A 178 -4.77 13.75 -12.23
CA CYS A 178 -4.84 12.36 -11.77
C CYS A 178 -4.85 12.29 -10.24
N ILE A 179 -3.99 13.11 -9.60
CA ILE A 179 -3.90 13.16 -8.14
C ILE A 179 -5.15 13.79 -7.53
N GLN A 180 -5.72 14.84 -8.13
CA GLN A 180 -7.00 15.42 -7.68
C GLN A 180 -8.12 14.39 -7.72
N ARG A 181 -8.25 13.61 -8.82
CA ARG A 181 -9.23 12.51 -8.91
C ARG A 181 -8.98 11.40 -7.89
N PHE A 182 -7.71 11.09 -7.62
CA PHE A 182 -7.36 10.15 -6.55
C PHE A 182 -7.81 10.65 -5.18
N ASP A 183 -7.52 11.90 -4.86
CA ASP A 183 -7.94 12.51 -3.60
C ASP A 183 -9.48 12.50 -3.48
N GLU A 184 -10.22 12.87 -4.54
CA GLU A 184 -11.69 12.80 -4.55
C GLU A 184 -12.24 11.38 -4.29
N GLU A 185 -11.66 10.37 -4.94
CA GLU A 185 -12.11 8.99 -4.80
C GLU A 185 -11.76 8.41 -3.42
N LEU A 186 -10.58 8.75 -2.90
CA LEU A 186 -10.15 8.40 -1.55
C LEU A 186 -11.07 9.04 -0.49
N GLU A 187 -11.40 10.32 -0.63
CA GLU A 187 -12.30 11.00 0.30
C GLU A 187 -13.70 10.40 0.31
N LYS A 188 -14.26 10.08 -0.87
CA LYS A 188 -15.54 9.36 -0.96
C LYS A 188 -15.49 8.01 -0.24
N LEU A 189 -14.41 7.25 -0.43
CA LEU A 189 -14.21 5.96 0.24
C LEU A 189 -14.13 6.13 1.77
N VAL A 190 -13.29 7.04 2.25
CA VAL A 190 -13.06 7.26 3.68
C VAL A 190 -14.35 7.77 4.36
N GLN A 191 -15.06 8.72 3.74
CA GLN A 191 -16.34 9.21 4.26
C GLN A 191 -17.40 8.12 4.33
N LYS A 192 -17.50 7.29 3.27
CA LYS A 192 -18.41 6.13 3.25
C LYS A 192 -18.14 5.17 4.40
N ASN A 193 -16.87 4.85 4.63
CA ASN A 193 -16.46 3.93 5.68
C ASN A 193 -16.59 4.54 7.09
N ARG A 194 -16.34 5.85 7.23
CA ARG A 194 -16.57 6.63 8.46
C ARG A 194 -18.04 6.60 8.89
N MET A 195 -18.98 6.73 7.95
CA MET A 195 -20.42 6.71 8.26
C MET A 195 -20.92 5.40 8.89
N ILE A 196 -20.23 4.28 8.65
CA ILE A 196 -20.55 2.98 9.27
C ILE A 196 -19.67 2.65 10.48
N GLY A 197 -18.85 3.60 10.94
CA GLY A 197 -17.95 3.42 12.09
C GLY A 197 -16.71 2.58 11.79
N GLU A 198 -16.41 2.31 10.52
CA GLU A 198 -15.27 1.51 10.07
C GLU A 198 -14.33 2.35 9.16
N GLU A 199 -14.00 3.59 9.53
CA GLU A 199 -13.22 4.54 8.68
C GLU A 199 -11.95 3.96 8.04
N TYR A 200 -11.25 3.08 8.77
CA TYR A 200 -10.09 2.36 8.29
C TYR A 200 -10.24 0.87 8.58
N PHE A 201 -9.65 0.04 7.72
CA PHE A 201 -9.71 -1.40 7.85
C PHE A 201 -8.91 -1.86 9.07
N ARG A 202 -9.52 -2.72 9.88
CA ARG A 202 -8.90 -3.36 11.05
C ARG A 202 -8.94 -4.88 10.94
N HIS A 203 -7.78 -5.47 10.72
CA HIS A 203 -7.51 -6.89 10.94
C HIS A 203 -7.30 -7.23 12.43
N LYS A 204 -7.57 -8.48 12.84
CA LYS A 204 -7.41 -8.99 14.22
C LYS A 204 -6.00 -8.87 14.81
N TYR A 205 -4.99 -8.61 13.97
CA TYR A 205 -3.59 -8.50 14.39
C TYR A 205 -3.14 -7.05 14.64
N TYR A 206 -3.92 -6.03 14.26
CA TYR A 206 -3.49 -4.63 14.42
C TYR A 206 -3.27 -4.23 15.86
N GLU A 207 -4.08 -4.71 16.82
CA GLU A 207 -3.88 -4.37 18.22
C GLU A 207 -2.51 -4.86 18.73
N LYS A 208 -2.10 -6.06 18.32
CA LYS A 208 -0.77 -6.60 18.65
C LYS A 208 0.32 -5.80 17.93
N ALA A 209 0.13 -5.47 16.66
CA ALA A 209 1.06 -4.62 15.91
C ALA A 209 1.20 -3.23 16.55
N SER A 210 0.11 -2.60 17.01
CA SER A 210 0.15 -1.31 17.70
C SER A 210 1.02 -1.39 18.95
N LYS A 211 0.88 -2.45 19.75
CA LYS A 211 1.70 -2.68 20.96
C LYS A 211 3.17 -2.86 20.63
N ILE A 212 3.50 -3.51 19.51
CA ILE A 212 4.89 -3.65 19.06
C ILE A 212 5.44 -2.28 18.65
N LEU A 213 4.75 -1.54 17.77
CA LEU A 213 5.23 -0.24 17.31
C LEU A 213 5.31 0.80 18.45
N GLU A 214 4.43 0.72 19.45
CA GLU A 214 4.49 1.61 20.62
C GLU A 214 5.74 1.36 21.46
N LYS A 215 6.12 0.09 21.67
CA LYS A 215 7.40 -0.24 22.31
C LYS A 215 8.60 0.27 21.51
N ASP A 216 8.55 0.18 20.17
CA ASP A 216 9.61 0.73 19.31
C ASP A 216 9.74 2.23 19.48
N LYS A 217 8.60 2.90 19.56
CA LYS A 217 8.54 4.35 19.77
C LYS A 217 9.12 4.73 21.12
N GLU A 218 8.76 4.03 22.19
CA GLU A 218 9.31 4.25 23.53
C GLU A 218 10.84 4.06 23.55
N ASP A 219 11.35 2.98 22.96
CA ASP A 219 12.78 2.69 22.92
C ASP A 219 13.55 3.69 22.03
N TYR A 220 12.95 4.13 20.92
CA TYR A 220 13.50 5.18 20.08
C TYR A 220 13.58 6.51 20.83
N MET A 221 12.51 6.92 21.53
CA MET A 221 12.48 8.17 22.31
C MET A 221 13.48 8.17 23.48
N LYS A 222 13.73 7.02 24.13
CA LYS A 222 14.79 6.91 25.16
C LYS A 222 16.18 7.22 24.60
N LYS A 223 16.46 6.82 23.34
CA LYS A 223 17.73 7.07 22.65
C LYS A 223 17.79 8.46 22.01
N HIS A 224 16.63 9.06 21.73
CA HIS A 224 16.47 10.34 21.05
C HIS A 224 15.51 11.26 21.84
N PRO A 225 15.94 11.78 23.01
CA PRO A 225 15.06 12.48 23.95
C PRO A 225 14.45 13.78 23.40
N ASP A 226 15.08 14.38 22.39
CA ASP A 226 14.62 15.65 21.79
C ASP A 226 13.54 15.45 20.70
N VAL A 227 13.21 14.20 20.34
CA VAL A 227 12.25 13.90 19.27
C VAL A 227 10.83 13.86 19.82
N THR A 228 9.88 14.47 19.10
CA THR A 228 8.45 14.42 19.47
C THR A 228 7.89 13.02 19.31
N SER A 229 6.81 12.69 20.05
CA SER A 229 6.18 11.37 19.94
C SER A 229 5.67 11.08 18.51
N GLU A 230 5.17 12.09 17.81
CA GLU A 230 4.74 11.98 16.41
C GLU A 230 5.91 11.64 15.49
N ALA A 231 7.01 12.41 15.54
CA ALA A 231 8.19 12.16 14.71
C ALA A 231 8.86 10.81 15.03
N ALA A 232 8.86 10.40 16.30
CA ALA A 232 9.33 9.09 16.71
C ALA A 232 8.47 7.97 16.08
N LEU A 233 7.15 8.11 16.06
CA LEU A 233 6.26 7.13 15.44
C LEU A 233 6.47 7.06 13.91
N GLU A 234 6.66 8.19 13.24
CA GLU A 234 6.96 8.20 11.80
C GLU A 234 8.28 7.49 11.51
N LYS A 235 9.30 7.69 12.35
CA LYS A 235 10.57 6.97 12.20
C LYS A 235 10.44 5.47 12.45
N VAL A 236 9.64 5.09 13.45
CA VAL A 236 9.36 3.68 13.74
C VAL A 236 8.62 3.01 12.59
N ARG A 237 7.65 3.70 11.96
CA ARG A 237 6.96 3.18 10.76
C ARG A 237 7.90 3.01 9.59
N GLU A 238 8.83 3.95 9.38
CA GLU A 238 9.86 3.86 8.36
C GLU A 238 10.76 2.63 8.58
N LEU A 239 11.31 2.47 9.79
CA LEU A 239 12.16 1.34 10.15
C LEU A 239 11.39 0.02 10.05
N ALA A 240 10.15 -0.01 10.54
CA ALA A 240 9.29 -1.16 10.41
C ALA A 240 9.08 -1.49 8.93
N ALA A 241 8.66 -0.56 8.07
CA ALA A 241 8.46 -0.80 6.64
C ALA A 241 9.70 -1.38 5.95
N LEU A 242 10.91 -0.90 6.31
CA LEU A 242 12.18 -1.39 5.77
C LEU A 242 12.63 -2.76 6.32
N GLY A 243 11.88 -3.35 7.26
CA GLY A 243 12.25 -4.60 7.94
C GLY A 243 13.37 -4.41 8.97
N GLN A 244 13.54 -3.19 9.48
CA GLN A 244 14.59 -2.76 10.41
C GLN A 244 14.05 -2.47 11.80
N SER A 245 12.81 -2.88 12.11
CA SER A 245 12.28 -2.79 13.48
C SER A 245 13.12 -3.69 14.41
N PRO A 246 13.50 -3.22 15.61
CA PRO A 246 14.04 -4.06 16.68
C PRO A 246 13.19 -5.29 17.02
N ARG A 247 11.89 -5.26 16.69
CA ARG A 247 10.93 -6.35 16.90
C ARG A 247 10.32 -6.82 15.58
N ASP A 248 11.08 -6.77 14.47
CA ASP A 248 10.62 -7.20 13.15
C ASP A 248 10.17 -8.68 13.15
N GLU A 249 10.87 -9.55 13.89
CA GLU A 249 10.47 -10.95 14.05
C GLU A 249 9.10 -11.09 14.72
N GLU A 250 8.79 -10.28 15.74
CA GLU A 250 7.47 -10.28 16.38
C GLU A 250 6.39 -9.84 15.40
N LEU A 251 6.65 -8.83 14.56
CA LEU A 251 5.72 -8.37 13.52
C LEU A 251 5.45 -9.47 12.48
N ARG A 252 6.50 -10.16 12.02
CA ARG A 252 6.37 -11.28 11.07
C ARG A 252 5.59 -12.45 11.68
N ALA A 253 5.85 -12.75 12.95
CA ALA A 253 5.22 -13.86 13.66
C ALA A 253 3.72 -13.66 13.92
N LEU A 254 3.20 -12.43 13.81
CA LEU A 254 1.77 -12.16 13.99
C LEU A 254 0.90 -12.97 13.04
N PHE A 255 1.35 -13.17 11.81
CA PHE A 255 0.58 -13.89 10.80
C PHE A 255 0.94 -15.36 10.71
N ASN A 256 2.24 -15.68 10.74
CA ASN A 256 2.71 -17.06 10.70
C ASN A 256 3.83 -17.25 11.74
N PRO A 257 3.56 -17.99 12.83
CA PRO A 257 4.54 -18.26 13.88
C PRO A 257 5.83 -18.96 13.38
N SER A 258 5.79 -19.58 12.19
CA SER A 258 6.94 -20.25 11.60
C SER A 258 8.03 -19.28 11.15
N TYR A 259 7.73 -17.99 10.93
CA TYR A 259 8.73 -16.98 10.59
C TYR A 259 9.68 -16.64 11.75
N CYS A 260 9.37 -17.03 13.00
CA CYS A 260 10.29 -16.90 14.13
C CYS A 260 11.52 -17.83 14.06
N ARG A 261 11.62 -18.74 13.06
CA ARG A 261 12.66 -19.79 13.05
C ARG A 261 13.78 -19.61 12.02
N CYS A 262 13.79 -18.55 11.21
CA CYS A 262 14.75 -18.41 10.11
C CYS A 262 15.96 -17.50 10.37
N ALA A 263 16.20 -17.06 11.60
CA ALA A 263 17.38 -16.25 11.95
C ALA A 263 18.33 -16.96 12.96
N ILE A 264 18.59 -18.26 12.76
CA ILE A 264 19.75 -18.92 13.35
C ILE A 264 20.38 -19.83 12.29
N SER A 265 21.34 -19.27 11.55
CA SER A 265 22.52 -19.96 11.05
C SER A 265 23.63 -18.94 10.80
#